data_AF-A0A1C7N0Y2-F1
#
_entry.id   AF-A0A1C7N0Y2-F1
#
_cell.length_a   1.000
_cell.length_b   1.000
_cell.length_c   1.000
_cell.angle_alpha   90.00
_cell.angle_beta   90.00
_cell.angle_gamma   90.00
#
_symmetry.space_group_name_H-M   'P 1'
#
loop_
_entity.id
_entity.type
_entity.pdbx_description
1 polymer ?
#
loop_
_entity_poly.entity_id
_entity_poly.type
_entity_poly.pdbx_seq_one_letter_code
_entity_poly.pdbx_strand_id
1 'polypeptide(L)'
;MQPSITLRAAHKPLIRFLGPRANLWKDTPHHVGPHPLTPPNLVKHVAQPSSAPAPKAKTASKQTLEFGQLDPKYRRTPISEIEMDAIESGGATAIF
;
A
#
# COMPACT_ATOMS: atom_id res chain seq x y z
N MET A 1 -48.66 -22.14 -21.00
CA MET A 1 -47.18 -22.12 -20.99
C MET A 1 -46.74 -21.67 -19.61
N GLN A 2 -45.99 -22.50 -18.88
CA GLN A 2 -45.46 -22.19 -17.55
C GLN A 2 -44.07 -21.54 -17.69
N PRO A 3 -43.78 -20.38 -17.06
CA PRO A 3 -42.45 -19.80 -17.09
C PRO A 3 -41.52 -20.60 -16.15
N SER A 4 -40.41 -21.13 -16.70
CA SER A 4 -39.39 -21.77 -15.88
C SER A 4 -38.57 -20.70 -15.14
N ILE A 5 -38.61 -20.75 -13.81
CA ILE A 5 -37.79 -19.90 -12.96
C ILE A 5 -36.37 -20.47 -13.00
N THR A 6 -35.52 -19.86 -13.82
CA THR A 6 -34.09 -20.19 -13.85
C THR A 6 -33.43 -19.68 -12.57
N LEU A 7 -33.10 -20.59 -11.66
CA LEU A 7 -32.29 -20.30 -10.47
C LEU A 7 -30.86 -19.99 -10.93
N ARG A 8 -30.55 -18.70 -11.15
CA ARG A 8 -29.16 -18.26 -11.35
C ARG A 8 -28.38 -18.60 -10.08
N ALA A 9 -27.28 -19.33 -10.24
CA ALA A 9 -26.36 -19.61 -9.15
C ALA A 9 -25.92 -18.29 -8.51
N ALA A 10 -26.31 -18.08 -7.25
CA ALA A 10 -25.94 -16.89 -6.50
C ALA A 10 -24.41 -16.87 -6.32
N HIS A 11 -23.75 -16.00 -7.09
CA HIS A 11 -22.31 -15.83 -7.08
C HIS A 11 -21.87 -15.38 -5.67
N LYS A 12 -21.29 -16.30 -4.89
CA LYS A 12 -20.74 -15.98 -3.57
C LYS A 12 -19.36 -15.33 -3.79
N PRO A 13 -19.16 -14.06 -3.39
CA PRO A 13 -17.85 -13.44 -3.53
C PRO A 13 -16.82 -14.16 -2.67
N LEU A 14 -15.64 -14.44 -3.23
CA LEU A 14 -14.54 -15.10 -2.53
C LEU A 14 -13.98 -14.27 -1.37
N ILE A 15 -14.13 -12.94 -1.46
CA ILE A 15 -13.66 -12.00 -0.44
C ILE A 15 -14.87 -11.37 0.26
N ARG A 16 -14.88 -11.44 1.59
CA ARG A 16 -15.87 -10.78 2.44
C ARG A 16 -15.25 -9.57 3.11
N PHE A 17 -15.89 -8.42 2.98
CA PHE A 17 -15.49 -7.21 3.70
C PHE A 17 -15.95 -7.32 5.16
N LEU A 18 -15.02 -7.62 6.05
CA LEU A 18 -15.27 -7.80 7.50
C LEU A 18 -15.35 -6.47 8.28
N GLY A 19 -15.43 -5.34 7.58
CA GLY A 19 -15.41 -4.00 8.20
C GLY A 19 -14.02 -3.56 8.66
N PRO A 20 -13.93 -2.55 9.56
CA PRO A 20 -12.65 -1.99 10.00
C PRO A 20 -11.74 -3.03 10.65
N ARG A 21 -10.48 -3.09 10.20
CA ARG A 21 -9.46 -4.04 10.72
C ARG A 21 -9.23 -3.94 12.24
N ALA A 22 -9.49 -2.78 12.83
CA ALA A 22 -9.43 -2.57 14.28
C ALA A 22 -10.33 -3.53 15.07
N ASN A 23 -11.43 -4.00 14.48
CA ASN A 23 -12.33 -4.94 15.13
C ASN A 23 -11.83 -6.40 15.11
N LEU A 24 -10.89 -6.73 14.22
CA LEU A 24 -10.36 -8.08 14.06
C LEU A 24 -9.19 -8.38 15.00
N TRP A 25 -8.53 -7.36 15.53
CA TRP A 25 -7.29 -7.49 16.30
C TRP A 25 -7.47 -7.28 17.81
N LYS A 26 -8.71 -7.35 18.31
CA LYS A 26 -9.01 -7.15 19.75
C LYS A 26 -8.35 -8.19 20.65
N ASP A 27 -8.24 -9.42 20.17
CA ASP A 27 -7.79 -10.57 20.98
C ASP A 27 -6.32 -10.93 20.74
N THR A 28 -5.66 -10.29 19.77
CA THR A 28 -4.24 -10.53 19.49
C THR A 28 -3.42 -9.35 20.01
N PRO A 29 -2.80 -9.47 21.20
CA PRO A 29 -1.90 -8.43 21.66
C PRO A 29 -0.80 -8.24 20.62
N HIS A 30 -0.60 -6.99 20.19
CA HIS A 30 0.61 -6.63 19.46
C HIS A 30 1.79 -6.99 20.37
N HIS A 31 2.59 -7.98 19.98
CA HIS A 31 3.80 -8.30 20.71
C HIS A 31 4.72 -7.08 20.63
N VAL A 32 5.10 -6.54 21.79
CA VAL A 32 6.07 -5.45 21.89
C VAL A 32 7.41 -6.10 22.17
N GLY A 33 8.26 -6.20 21.15
CA GLY A 33 9.59 -6.80 21.25
C GLY A 33 9.91 -7.79 20.13
N PRO A 34 11.08 -8.45 20.18
CA PRO A 34 11.45 -9.46 19.20
C PRO A 34 10.41 -10.58 19.15
N HIS A 35 9.99 -10.96 17.94
CA HIS A 35 9.05 -12.05 17.74
C HIS A 35 9.60 -13.35 18.36
N PRO A 36 8.79 -14.21 19.01
CA PRO A 36 9.30 -15.42 19.67
C PRO A 36 10.04 -16.39 18.75
N LEU A 37 9.74 -16.36 17.44
CA LEU A 37 10.46 -17.13 16.42
C LEU A 37 11.72 -16.44 15.86
N THR A 38 12.15 -15.30 16.42
CA THR A 38 13.39 -14.66 15.98
C THR A 38 14.59 -15.49 16.43
N PRO A 39 15.53 -15.79 15.51
CA PRO A 39 16.73 -16.53 15.87
C PRO A 39 17.58 -15.69 16.85
N PRO A 40 18.16 -16.31 17.89
CA PRO A 40 18.85 -15.59 18.97
C PRO A 40 20.10 -14.81 18.51
N ASN A 41 20.64 -15.11 17.32
CA ASN A 41 21.84 -14.46 16.77
C ASN A 41 21.57 -13.30 15.79
N LEU A 42 20.32 -12.85 15.64
CA LEU A 42 19.95 -11.83 14.64
C LEU A 42 20.65 -10.47 14.88
N VAL A 43 20.95 -10.13 16.14
CA VAL A 43 21.59 -8.86 16.53
C VAL A 43 23.01 -8.71 15.98
N LYS A 44 23.71 -9.83 15.70
CA LYS A 44 25.09 -9.80 15.20
C LYS A 44 25.19 -9.55 13.70
N HIS A 45 24.11 -9.82 12.95
CA HIS A 45 24.11 -9.78 11.48
C HIS A 45 23.16 -8.74 10.88
N VAL A 46 22.32 -8.11 11.70
CA VAL A 46 21.40 -7.05 11.27
C VAL A 46 21.76 -5.76 11.99
N ALA A 47 22.08 -4.72 11.21
CA ALA A 47 22.35 -3.39 11.75
C ALA A 47 21.10 -2.87 12.48
N GLN A 48 21.19 -2.66 13.79
CA GLN A 48 20.11 -2.03 14.54
C GLN A 48 20.08 -0.53 14.28
N PRO A 49 18.90 0.07 14.03
CA PRO A 49 18.77 1.52 13.98
C PRO A 49 18.98 2.10 15.39
N SER A 50 20.10 2.80 15.61
CA SER A 50 20.36 3.47 16.88
C SER A 50 19.36 4.61 17.11
N SER A 51 18.78 4.70 18.31
CA SER A 51 17.94 5.83 18.76
C SER A 51 18.73 7.10 19.09
N ALA A 52 19.83 7.34 18.37
CA ALA A 52 20.58 8.58 18.49
C ALA A 52 19.77 9.73 17.83
N PRO A 53 19.82 10.97 18.36
CA PRO A 53 19.27 12.12 17.66
C PRO A 53 19.89 12.15 16.27
N ALA A 54 19.02 12.33 15.26
CA ALA A 54 19.32 12.19 13.85
C ALA A 54 20.74 12.72 13.54
N PRO A 55 21.62 11.91 12.93
CA PRO A 55 22.95 12.39 12.61
C PRO A 55 22.77 13.60 11.71
N LYS A 56 23.31 14.75 12.12
CA LYS A 56 23.51 15.90 11.22
C LYS A 56 24.11 15.32 9.96
N ALA A 57 23.36 15.41 8.86
CA ALA A 57 23.70 14.77 7.62
C ALA A 57 25.16 15.08 7.32
N LYS A 58 26.02 14.06 7.39
CA LYS A 58 27.34 14.18 6.80
C LYS A 58 27.04 14.54 5.35
N THR A 59 27.47 15.73 4.95
CA THR A 59 27.57 16.15 3.56
C THR A 59 28.59 15.23 2.88
N ALA A 60 28.22 13.96 2.71
CA ALA A 60 28.47 13.34 1.44
C ALA A 60 27.91 14.33 0.43
N SER A 61 28.68 14.67 -0.58
CA SER A 61 28.16 15.25 -1.82
C SER A 61 27.20 14.23 -2.46
N LYS A 62 26.10 13.94 -1.78
CA LYS A 62 24.89 13.35 -2.34
C LYS A 62 24.46 14.42 -3.31
N GLN A 63 24.73 14.18 -4.58
CA GLN A 63 24.10 14.92 -5.65
C GLN A 63 22.60 14.76 -5.42
N THR A 64 22.01 15.77 -4.79
CA THR A 64 20.57 15.92 -4.73
C THR A 64 20.17 16.14 -6.18
N LEU A 65 19.70 15.08 -6.83
CA LEU A 65 19.23 15.17 -8.20
C LEU A 65 17.98 16.01 -8.17
N GLU A 66 18.07 17.21 -8.74
CA GLU A 66 16.91 18.04 -8.98
C GLU A 66 15.98 17.32 -9.96
N PHE A 67 14.67 17.51 -9.81
CA PHE A 67 13.69 16.81 -10.64
C PHE A 67 13.92 17.04 -12.15
N GLY A 68 14.46 18.21 -12.52
CA GLY A 68 14.84 18.54 -13.90
C GLY A 68 16.07 17.79 -14.44
N GLN A 69 16.86 17.13 -13.57
CA GLN A 69 18.02 16.33 -13.93
C GLN A 69 17.68 14.84 -14.15
N LEU A 70 16.45 14.43 -13.84
CA LEU A 70 15.99 13.06 -14.08
C LEU A 70 15.80 12.81 -15.58
N ASP A 71 16.14 11.60 -16.03
CA ASP A 71 15.84 11.08 -17.37
C ASP A 71 14.31 11.19 -17.64
N PRO A 72 13.85 11.60 -18.83
CA PRO A 72 12.44 11.69 -19.19
C PRO A 72 11.58 10.50 -18.77
N LYS A 73 12.11 9.28 -18.79
CA LYS A 73 11.38 8.06 -18.38
C LYS A 73 11.00 8.02 -16.90
N TYR A 74 11.67 8.81 -16.06
CA TYR A 74 11.38 8.92 -14.62
C TYR A 74 10.60 10.18 -14.27
N ARG A 75 10.32 11.05 -15.25
CA ARG A 75 9.47 12.23 -15.04
C ARG A 75 8.02 11.80 -15.14
N ARG A 76 7.18 12.38 -14.28
CA ARG A 76 5.73 12.21 -14.40
C ARG A 76 5.26 12.86 -15.69
N THR A 77 4.45 12.13 -16.44
CA THR A 77 3.71 12.71 -17.56
C THR A 77 2.72 13.75 -17.05
N PRO A 78 2.56 14.89 -17.73
CA PRO A 78 1.48 15.82 -17.40
C PRO A 78 0.14 15.11 -17.59
N ILE A 79 -0.80 15.37 -16.68
CA ILE A 79 -2.18 14.90 -16.80
C ILE A 79 -2.82 15.61 -17.99
N SER A 80 -3.41 14.84 -18.89
CA SER A 80 -4.21 15.36 -20.01
C SER A 80 -5.60 15.81 -19.52
N GLU A 81 -6.24 16.72 -20.27
CA GLU A 81 -7.59 17.22 -19.95
C GLU A 81 -8.61 16.07 -19.87
N ILE A 82 -8.51 15.08 -20.76
CA ILE A 82 -9.36 13.89 -20.79
C ILE A 82 -9.18 13.06 -19.50
N GLU A 83 -7.95 12.92 -19.01
CA GLU A 83 -7.69 12.21 -17.75
C GLU A 83 -8.22 13.00 -16.55
N MET A 84 -8.15 14.33 -16.59
CA MET A 84 -8.69 15.22 -15.56
C MET A 84 -10.21 15.07 -15.46
N ASP A 85 -10.91 15.14 -16.59
CA ASP A 85 -12.35 14.93 -16.69
C ASP A 85 -12.75 13.52 -16.23
N ALA A 86 -11.97 12.49 -16.56
CA ALA A 86 -12.20 11.13 -16.10
C ALA A 86 -12.05 10.98 -14.58
N ILE A 87 -11.08 11.69 -13.98
CA ILE A 87 -10.88 11.71 -12.51
C ILE A 87 -12.04 12.44 -11.83
N GLU A 88 -12.44 13.59 -12.37
CA GLU A 88 -13.51 14.43 -11.82
C GLU A 88 -14.89 13.80 -11.96
N SER A 89 -15.14 13.10 -13.07
CA SER A 89 -16.39 12.34 -13.28
C SER A 89 -16.48 11.04 -12.46
N GLY A 90 -15.47 10.75 -11.63
CA GLY A 90 -15.49 9.63 -10.70
C GLY A 90 -15.02 8.30 -11.28
N GLY A 91 -14.40 8.31 -12.48
CA GLY A 91 -13.56 7.32 -13.18
C GLY A 91 -13.84 5.82 -13.07
N ALA A 92 -14.10 5.31 -11.86
CA ALA A 92 -14.40 3.93 -11.53
C ALA A 92 -15.91 3.65 -11.27
N THR A 93 -16.78 4.67 -11.21
CA THR A 93 -18.22 4.46 -10.93
C THR A 93 -19.08 4.23 -12.17
N ALA A 94 -18.58 4.52 -13.38
CA ALA A 94 -19.28 4.26 -14.63
C ALA A 94 -18.97 2.85 -15.16
N ILE A 95 -19.50 1.83 -14.49
CA ILE A 95 -19.59 0.48 -15.05
C ILE A 95 -20.94 0.44 -15.78
N PHE A 96 -20.91 0.55 -17.12
CA PHE A 96 -22.05 0.24 -17.99
C PHE A 96 -22.03 -1.23 -18.40
#